data_AF-A0A183D1Y5-F1
#
_entry.id   AF-A0A183D1Y5-F1
#
_cell.length_a   1.000
_cell.length_b   1.000
_cell.length_c   1.000
_cell.angle_alpha   90.00
_cell.angle_beta   90.00
_cell.angle_gamma   90.00
#
_symmetry.space_group_name_H-M   'P 1'
#
loop_
_entity.id
_entity.type
_entity.pdbx_description
1 polymer ?
#
loop_
_entity_poly.entity_id
_entity_poly.type
_entity_poly.pdbx_seq_one_letter_code
_entity_poly.pdbx_strand_id
1 'polypeptide(L)'
;LSLLAVPDYRLKLDCMILKEELDAAFETLLPQIDTVINACVEIKRSEALPKIFCMLVQIGNFLNANASFGNAAGFKLNSLWKILDVKAAQKSITLLHFISMVRFGIQM
;
A
#
# COMPACT_ATOMS: atom_id res chain seq x y z
N LEU A 1 28.45 -46.31 -10.79
CA LEU A 1 27.41 -46.47 -11.84
C LEU A 1 26.04 -46.87 -11.29
N SER A 2 25.89 -47.23 -10.00
CA SER A 2 24.63 -47.74 -9.41
C SER A 2 23.44 -46.79 -9.47
N LEU A 3 23.67 -45.47 -9.50
CA LEU A 3 22.61 -44.47 -9.65
C LEU A 3 21.92 -44.54 -11.02
N LEU A 4 22.66 -44.90 -12.08
CA LEU A 4 22.12 -45.06 -13.44
C LEU A 4 21.24 -46.31 -13.59
N ALA A 5 21.32 -47.26 -12.65
CA ALA A 5 20.47 -48.44 -12.63
C ALA A 5 19.07 -48.13 -12.06
N VAL A 6 18.89 -46.98 -11.42
CA VAL A 6 17.59 -46.54 -10.93
C VAL A 6 16.85 -45.86 -12.09
N PRO A 7 15.68 -46.39 -12.51
CA PRO A 7 14.91 -45.76 -13.58
C PRO A 7 14.50 -44.34 -13.15
N ASP A 8 14.64 -43.39 -14.06
CA ASP A 8 14.28 -41.98 -13.87
C ASP A 8 14.93 -41.33 -12.63
N TYR A 9 16.15 -41.75 -12.27
CA TYR A 9 16.81 -41.31 -11.04
C TYR A 9 16.88 -39.78 -10.90
N ARG A 10 17.05 -39.05 -12.02
CA ARG A 10 17.12 -37.59 -12.02
C ARG A 10 15.80 -36.96 -11.58
N LEU A 11 14.69 -37.39 -12.19
CA LEU A 11 13.36 -36.92 -11.81
C LEU A 11 13.04 -37.26 -10.35
N LYS A 12 13.40 -38.46 -9.91
CA LYS A 12 13.21 -38.87 -8.50
C LYS A 12 13.99 -37.98 -7.55
N LEU A 13 15.21 -37.59 -7.91
CA LEU A 13 16.04 -36.70 -7.10
C LEU A 13 15.45 -35.28 -7.07
N ASP A 14 15.02 -34.75 -8.22
CA ASP A 14 14.36 -33.45 -8.31
C ASP A 14 13.07 -33.41 -7.48
N CYS A 15 12.28 -34.48 -7.49
CA CYS A 15 11.09 -34.60 -6.64
C CYS A 15 11.43 -34.70 -5.15
N MET A 16 12.52 -35.38 -4.77
CA MET A 16 12.97 -35.46 -3.38
C MET A 16 13.42 -34.08 -2.86
N ILE A 17 14.18 -33.33 -3.68
CA ILE A 17 14.59 -31.97 -3.36
C ILE A 17 13.36 -31.07 -3.21
N LEU A 18 12.45 -31.11 -4.19
CA LEU A 18 11.22 -30.33 -4.14
C LEU A 18 10.41 -30.64 -2.88
N LYS A 19 10.28 -31.93 -2.51
CA LYS A 19 9.56 -32.33 -1.31
C LYS A 19 10.19 -31.76 -0.04
N GLU A 20 11.52 -31.71 0.03
CA GLU A 20 12.25 -31.16 1.18
C GLU A 20 12.13 -29.63 1.26
N GLU A 21 12.14 -28.95 0.11
CA GLU A 21 12.08 -27.47 0.04
C GLU A 21 10.66 -26.92 0.17
N LEU A 22 9.64 -27.73 -0.12
CA LEU A 22 8.25 -27.29 -0.24
C LEU A 22 7.72 -26.66 1.05
N ASP A 23 7.94 -27.32 2.19
CA ASP A 23 7.43 -26.85 3.48
C ASP A 23 8.08 -25.52 3.88
N ALA A 24 9.40 -25.41 3.71
CA ALA A 24 10.14 -24.16 3.97
C ALA A 24 9.69 -23.02 3.04
N ALA A 25 9.38 -23.33 1.77
CA ALA A 25 8.82 -22.36 0.84
C ALA A 25 7.42 -21.88 1.30
N PHE A 26 6.55 -22.78 1.76
CA PHE A 26 5.23 -22.42 2.28
C PHE A 26 5.30 -21.58 3.56
N GLU A 27 6.13 -21.99 4.53
CA GLU A 27 6.39 -21.25 5.76
C GLU A 27 6.84 -19.81 5.47
N THR A 28 7.58 -19.60 4.38
CA THR A 28 8.07 -18.28 3.97
C THR A 28 7.02 -17.48 3.19
N LEU A 29 6.30 -18.12 2.26
CA LEU A 29 5.45 -17.43 1.29
C LEU A 29 4.03 -17.15 1.82
N LEU A 30 3.43 -18.07 2.56
CA LEU A 30 2.05 -17.90 3.04
C LEU A 30 1.88 -16.65 3.92
N PRO A 31 2.77 -16.35 4.89
CA PRO A 31 2.63 -15.14 5.70
C PRO A 31 2.74 -13.86 4.89
N GLN A 32 3.55 -13.85 3.83
CA GLN A 32 3.69 -12.68 2.95
C GLN A 32 2.41 -12.45 2.14
N ILE A 33 1.81 -13.53 1.62
CA ILE A 33 0.53 -13.47 0.90
C ILE A 33 -0.57 -12.97 1.85
N ASP A 34 -0.67 -13.55 3.05
CA ASP A 34 -1.66 -13.15 4.06
C ASP A 34 -1.48 -11.69 4.47
N THR A 35 -0.24 -11.22 4.60
CA THR A 35 0.06 -9.81 4.88
C THR A 35 -0.53 -8.89 3.80
N VAL A 36 -0.33 -9.22 2.52
CA VAL A 36 -0.86 -8.42 1.40
C VAL A 36 -2.39 -8.47 1.35
N ILE A 37 -2.99 -9.64 1.58
CA ILE A 37 -4.44 -9.81 1.63
C ILE A 37 -5.04 -8.98 2.77
N ASN A 38 -4.48 -9.09 3.97
CA ASN A 38 -4.96 -8.36 5.15
C ASN A 38 -4.84 -6.86 4.96
N ALA A 39 -3.70 -6.37 4.43
CA ALA A 39 -3.54 -4.96 4.10
C ALA A 39 -4.60 -4.48 3.10
N CYS A 40 -4.89 -5.27 2.05
CA CYS A 40 -5.96 -4.94 1.10
C CYS A 40 -7.34 -4.88 1.77
N VAL A 41 -7.63 -5.82 2.68
CA VAL A 41 -8.90 -5.87 3.42
C VAL A 41 -9.04 -4.65 4.34
N GLU A 42 -8.01 -4.31 5.09
CA GLU A 42 -7.99 -3.15 5.99
C GLU A 42 -8.18 -1.84 5.23
N ILE A 43 -7.48 -1.65 4.11
CA ILE A 43 -7.63 -0.45 3.26
C ILE A 43 -9.07 -0.34 2.76
N LYS A 44 -9.66 -1.45 2.27
CA LYS A 44 -11.04 -1.45 1.74
C LYS A 44 -12.10 -1.26 2.83
N ARG A 45 -11.85 -1.74 4.04
CA ARG A 45 -12.78 -1.61 5.18
C ARG A 45 -12.64 -0.29 5.94
N SER A 46 -11.56 0.46 5.71
CA SER A 46 -11.33 1.72 6.41
C SER A 46 -12.41 2.75 6.10
N GLU A 47 -13.16 3.16 7.13
CA GLU A 47 -14.07 4.31 7.04
C GLU A 47 -13.32 5.66 7.11
N ALA A 48 -12.06 5.64 7.53
CA ALA A 48 -11.24 6.83 7.69
C ALA A 48 -10.65 7.31 6.35
N LEU A 49 -10.15 6.39 5.53
CA LEU A 49 -9.48 6.71 4.27
C LEU A 49 -10.38 7.48 3.29
N PRO A 50 -11.65 7.09 3.03
CA PRO A 50 -12.53 7.85 2.14
C PRO A 50 -12.74 9.30 2.60
N LYS A 51 -12.85 9.54 3.91
CA LYS A 51 -13.01 10.89 4.49
C LYS A 51 -11.78 11.74 4.23
N ILE A 52 -10.59 11.17 4.47
CA ILE A 52 -9.31 11.83 4.20
C ILE A 52 -9.16 12.13 2.70
N PHE A 53 -9.45 11.17 1.83
CA PHE A 53 -9.35 11.36 0.38
C PHE A 53 -10.33 12.42 -0.13
N CYS A 54 -11.56 12.45 0.38
CA CYS A 54 -12.53 13.49 0.03
C CYS A 54 -12.04 14.88 0.43
N MET A 55 -11.52 15.03 1.67
CA MET A 55 -10.95 16.28 2.14
C MET A 55 -9.77 16.74 1.27
N LEU A 56 -8.92 15.80 0.85
CA LEU A 56 -7.81 16.08 -0.06
C LEU A 56 -8.26 16.54 -1.44
N VAL A 57 -9.31 15.93 -2.00
CA VAL A 57 -9.91 16.37 -3.27
C VAL A 57 -10.48 17.78 -3.13
N GLN A 58 -11.21 18.06 -2.04
CA GLN A 58 -11.81 19.37 -1.79
C GLN A 58 -10.74 20.46 -1.66
N ILE A 59 -9.70 20.22 -0.87
CA ILE A 59 -8.60 21.16 -0.71
C ILE A 59 -7.84 21.34 -2.03
N GLY A 60 -7.54 20.25 -2.73
CA GLY A 60 -6.88 20.29 -4.03
C GLY A 60 -7.67 21.12 -5.05
N ASN A 61 -8.98 20.93 -5.12
CA ASN A 61 -9.86 21.67 -6.02
C ASN A 61 -9.92 23.16 -5.64
N PHE A 62 -9.99 23.49 -4.35
CA PHE A 62 -9.97 24.88 -3.89
C PHE A 62 -8.66 25.57 -4.25
N LEU A 63 -7.52 24.94 -3.96
CA LEU A 63 -6.21 25.51 -4.26
C LEU A 63 -5.94 25.66 -5.76
N ASN A 64 -6.51 24.77 -6.58
CA ASN A 64 -6.33 24.76 -8.03
C ASN A 64 -7.52 25.34 -8.80
N ALA A 65 -8.44 26.05 -8.15
CA ALA A 65 -9.68 26.54 -8.77
C ALA A 65 -9.46 27.37 -10.05
N ASN A 66 -8.31 28.06 -10.17
CA ASN A 66 -7.94 28.89 -11.32
C ASN A 66 -6.96 28.19 -12.29
N ALA A 67 -6.64 26.93 -12.06
CA ALA A 67 -5.76 26.12 -12.89
C ALA A 67 -6.55 25.01 -13.61
N SER A 68 -5.93 24.36 -14.61
CA SER A 68 -6.53 23.27 -15.40
C SER A 68 -7.03 22.06 -14.56
N PHE A 69 -6.67 21.99 -13.27
CA PHE A 69 -7.01 20.90 -12.36
C PHE A 69 -8.06 21.26 -11.29
N GLY A 70 -8.69 22.44 -11.37
CA GLY A 70 -9.69 22.93 -10.42
C GLY A 70 -11.10 22.37 -10.61
N ASN A 71 -11.26 21.05 -10.72
CA ASN A 71 -12.56 20.34 -10.63
C ASN A 71 -12.35 18.82 -10.66
N ALA A 72 -11.32 18.33 -9.99
CA ALA A 72 -10.98 16.92 -10.01
C ALA A 72 -12.01 16.09 -9.22
N ALA A 73 -12.44 14.97 -9.79
CA ALA A 73 -13.28 13.98 -9.08
C ALA A 73 -12.46 13.09 -8.12
N GLY A 74 -11.13 13.10 -8.25
CA GLY A 74 -10.22 12.26 -7.51
C GLY A 74 -8.76 12.56 -7.86
N PHE A 75 -7.85 11.83 -7.23
CA PHE A 75 -6.41 11.94 -7.49
C PHE A 75 -5.78 10.55 -7.53
N LYS A 76 -4.59 10.44 -8.13
CA LYS A 76 -3.80 9.20 -8.10
C LYS A 76 -3.12 9.08 -6.73
N LEU A 77 -3.19 7.92 -6.08
CA LEU A 77 -2.56 7.71 -4.76
C LEU A 77 -1.05 8.01 -4.74
N ASN A 78 -0.32 7.76 -5.83
CA ASN A 78 1.10 8.12 -5.95
C ASN A 78 1.37 9.64 -5.92
N SER A 79 0.34 10.47 -6.10
CA SER A 79 0.42 11.93 -5.99
C SER A 79 0.23 12.42 -4.56
N LEU A 80 -0.17 11.55 -3.62
CA LEU A 80 -0.36 11.88 -2.20
C LEU A 80 0.91 12.42 -1.55
N TRP A 81 2.08 11.91 -1.95
CA TRP A 81 3.37 12.40 -1.47
C TRP A 81 3.60 13.88 -1.80
N LYS A 82 3.11 14.36 -2.96
CA LYS A 82 3.22 15.78 -3.32
C LYS A 82 2.33 16.67 -2.44
N ILE A 83 1.26 16.12 -1.88
CA ILE A 83 0.36 16.82 -0.95
C ILE A 83 1.03 17.00 0.42
N LEU A 84 1.87 16.04 0.85
CA LEU A 84 2.64 16.12 2.10
C LEU A 84 3.62 17.31 2.11
N ASP A 85 4.14 17.68 0.95
CA ASP A 85 5.08 18.78 0.76
C ASP A 85 4.41 20.16 0.63
N VAL A 86 3.07 20.22 0.54
CA VAL A 86 2.33 21.50 0.49
C VAL A 86 2.34 22.15 1.87
N LYS A 87 3.18 23.16 2.04
CA LYS A 87 3.32 23.97 3.26
C LYS A 87 2.35 25.13 3.27
N ALA A 88 1.78 25.43 4.44
CA ALA A 88 1.01 26.65 4.66
C ALA A 88 1.90 27.90 4.55
N ALA A 89 1.27 29.06 4.37
CA ALA A 89 1.95 30.37 4.34
C ALA A 89 2.77 30.64 5.62
N GLN A 90 2.39 30.07 6.77
CA GLN A 90 3.25 29.96 7.95
C GLN A 90 4.09 28.67 7.87
N LYS A 91 5.41 28.82 7.86
CA LYS A 91 6.41 27.83 7.42
C LYS A 91 6.48 26.50 8.20
N SER A 92 5.59 26.19 9.13
CA SER A 92 5.67 25.00 10.01
C SER A 92 4.49 24.02 9.92
N ILE A 93 3.39 24.34 9.23
CA ILE A 93 2.20 23.46 9.17
C ILE A 93 2.02 22.92 7.75
N THR A 94 1.95 21.59 7.61
CA THR A 94 1.64 20.91 6.33
C THR A 94 0.14 20.62 6.23
N LEU A 95 -0.34 20.36 5.00
CA LEU A 95 -1.73 19.96 4.79
C LEU A 95 -2.13 18.74 5.63
N LEU A 96 -1.20 17.79 5.83
CA LEU A 96 -1.45 16.61 6.65
C LEU A 96 -1.65 16.96 8.14
N HIS A 97 -0.89 17.92 8.67
CA HIS A 97 -1.09 18.40 10.05
C HIS A 97 -2.48 19.02 10.21
N PHE A 98 -2.94 19.79 9.23
CA PHE A 98 -4.29 20.35 9.26
C PHE A 98 -5.37 19.26 9.24
N ILE A 99 -5.22 18.25 8.38
CA ILE A 99 -6.19 17.14 8.26
C ILE A 99 -6.24 16.30 9.54
N SER A 100 -5.09 16.07 10.19
CA SER A 100 -5.07 15.36 11.47
C SER A 100 -5.72 16.20 12.58
N MET A 101 -5.42 17.50 12.66
CA MET A 101 -6.02 18.39 13.67
C MET A 101 -7.54 18.47 13.55
N VAL A 102 -8.08 18.61 12.34
CA VAL A 102 -9.53 18.66 12.09
C VAL A 102 -10.22 17.35 12.50
N ARG A 103 -9.53 16.20 12.40
CA ARG A 103 -10.07 14.89 12.81
C ARG A 103 -10.00 14.67 14.33
N PHE A 104 -9.00 15.22 15.02
CA PHE A 104 -8.77 14.97 16.45
C PHE A 104 -9.26 16.09 17.38
N GLY A 105 -9.84 17.18 16.85
CA GLY A 105 -10.43 18.25 17.69
C GLY A 105 -9.42 18.99 18.55
N ILE A 106 -8.15 19.05 18.14
CA ILE A 106 -7.09 19.73 18.88
C ILE A 106 -7.11 21.22 18.47
N GLN A 107 -7.66 22.08 19.35
CA GLN A 107 -7.52 23.52 19.27
C GLN A 107 -6.17 23.96 19.87
N MET A 108 -5.52 24.96 19.26
CA MET A 108 -4.47 25.74 19.95
C MET A 108 -5.10 26.73 20.93
#